data_AF-A0A836K839-F1
#
_entry.id   AF-A0A836K839-F1
#
_cell.length_a   1.000
_cell.length_b   1.000
_cell.length_c   1.000
_cell.angle_alpha   90.00
_cell.angle_beta   90.00
_cell.angle_gamma   90.00
#
_symmetry.space_group_name_H-M   'P 1'
#
loop_
_entity.id
_entity.type
_entity.pdbx_description
1 polymer ?
#
loop_
_entity_poly.entity_id
_entity_poly.type
_entity_poly.pdbx_seq_one_letter_code
_entity_poly.pdbx_strand_id
1 'polypeptide(L)'
;IGRQHVFTPLCIIAGDGFLLDSIVNYCREHRSMMDYTVSLLFSSFVIVLFHINYIQAKGTQHVTCGSVLKLMNVDYNVRLHSHEVKYGSGSGQQSVTGTNAKEDGNSYWLVKAESGKQCMRGRPIKCGDIIRLEHVVTKKNLHSHLVSSPLTGKQEVSAYGDNKGEGDTGDNWMLICPTDFWERDDTIMLKHIDTEKYLAVSGRTYGTPISGQTEVVGEYSSSSPHTQWSVMEGLFIHPNDFKAQHYQHTEL
;
A
#
# COMPACT_ATOMS: atom_id res chain seq x y z
N ILE A 1 30.14 -1.92 43.91
CA ILE A 1 30.20 -3.38 44.13
C ILE A 1 28.90 -3.75 44.84
N GLY A 2 27.88 -4.13 44.05
CA GLY A 2 26.50 -4.30 44.51
C GLY A 2 26.35 -5.57 45.34
N ARG A 3 25.80 -5.43 46.55
CA ARG A 3 25.39 -6.57 47.37
C ARG A 3 24.10 -7.14 46.78
N GLN A 4 24.21 -8.36 46.25
CA GLN A 4 23.08 -9.26 46.02
C GLN A 4 22.32 -9.46 47.34
N HIS A 5 21.10 -8.93 47.42
CA HIS A 5 20.14 -9.38 48.43
C HIS A 5 19.46 -10.64 47.88
N VAL A 6 19.99 -11.78 48.32
CA VAL A 6 19.40 -13.11 48.14
C VAL A 6 18.05 -13.12 48.85
N PHE A 7 16.95 -13.18 48.08
CA PHE A 7 15.64 -13.57 48.58
C PHE A 7 15.69 -15.08 48.83
N THR A 8 16.02 -15.49 50.05
CA THR A 8 15.77 -16.86 50.52
C THR A 8 14.35 -16.95 51.07
N PRO A 9 13.56 -17.98 50.71
CA PRO A 9 12.21 -18.16 51.22
C PRO A 9 12.32 -18.71 52.64
N LEU A 10 11.86 -17.94 53.64
CA LEU A 10 11.66 -18.47 54.98
C LEU A 10 10.37 -19.31 54.99
N CYS A 11 10.43 -20.50 54.40
CA CYS A 11 9.35 -21.48 54.44
C CYS A 11 9.93 -22.89 54.62
N ILE A 12 10.91 -23.05 55.52
CA ILE A 12 11.37 -24.37 55.97
C ILE A 12 11.63 -24.28 57.48
N ILE A 13 10.99 -25.20 58.21
CA ILE A 13 11.09 -25.57 59.64
C ILE A 13 10.28 -24.71 60.64
N ALA A 14 9.14 -25.26 61.08
CA ALA A 14 8.62 -25.06 62.42
C ALA A 14 7.92 -26.35 62.88
N GLY A 15 8.45 -26.95 63.95
CA GLY A 15 7.71 -27.90 64.80
C GLY A 15 6.88 -27.13 65.84
N ASP A 16 5.91 -27.83 66.42
CA ASP A 16 4.93 -27.41 67.43
C ASP A 16 3.68 -26.67 66.93
N GLY A 17 2.55 -27.39 67.02
CA GLY A 17 1.30 -27.20 66.29
C GLY A 17 0.33 -26.11 66.78
N PHE A 18 0.82 -24.90 67.04
CA PHE A 18 -0.08 -23.74 67.25
C PHE A 18 0.36 -22.45 66.54
N LEU A 19 1.61 -22.37 66.03
CA LEU A 19 2.09 -21.22 65.24
C LEU A 19 2.06 -21.49 63.71
N LEU A 20 1.87 -22.74 63.30
CA LEU A 20 1.90 -23.18 61.90
C LEU A 20 0.66 -22.73 61.11
N ASP A 21 -0.54 -22.77 61.71
CA ASP A 21 -1.77 -22.48 60.96
C ASP A 21 -1.87 -21.01 60.54
N SER A 22 -1.44 -20.06 61.38
CA SER A 22 -1.45 -18.63 61.02
C SER A 22 -0.43 -18.30 59.93
N ILE A 23 0.76 -18.91 59.94
CA ILE A 23 1.80 -18.66 58.93
C ILE A 23 1.43 -19.36 57.61
N VAL A 24 0.89 -20.58 57.67
CA VAL A 24 0.41 -21.31 56.48
C VAL A 24 -0.78 -20.58 55.85
N ASN A 25 -1.73 -20.08 56.64
CA ASN A 25 -2.84 -19.27 56.14
C ASN A 25 -2.37 -17.93 55.58
N TYR A 26 -1.42 -17.24 56.24
CA TYR A 26 -0.82 -16.01 55.71
C TYR A 26 -0.11 -16.24 54.37
N CYS A 27 0.70 -17.30 54.23
CA CYS A 27 1.36 -17.65 52.98
C CYS A 27 0.37 -18.09 51.89
N ARG A 28 -0.73 -18.77 52.25
CA ARG A 28 -1.80 -19.18 51.33
C ARG A 28 -2.59 -17.98 50.83
N GLU A 29 -2.91 -17.03 51.71
CA GLU A 29 -3.57 -15.77 51.37
C GLU A 29 -2.66 -14.87 50.52
N HIS A 30 -1.36 -14.77 50.84
CA HIS A 30 -0.40 -13.99 50.04
C HIS A 30 -0.16 -14.60 48.65
N ARG A 31 -0.09 -15.94 48.54
CA ARG A 31 0.01 -16.64 47.24
C ARG A 31 -1.27 -16.45 46.42
N SER A 32 -2.43 -16.62 47.06
CA SER A 32 -3.74 -16.36 46.44
C SER A 32 -3.85 -14.91 45.94
N MET A 33 -3.42 -13.93 46.73
CA MET A 33 -3.40 -12.52 46.35
C MET A 33 -2.43 -12.23 45.20
N MET A 34 -1.25 -12.87 45.16
CA MET A 34 -0.34 -12.81 44.02
C MET A 34 -0.96 -13.41 42.75
N ASP A 35 -1.67 -14.54 42.85
CA ASP A 35 -2.31 -15.18 41.70
C ASP A 35 -3.46 -14.30 41.14
N TYR A 36 -4.25 -13.65 42.01
CA TYR A 36 -5.29 -12.71 41.59
C TYR A 36 -4.72 -11.47 40.90
N THR A 37 -3.63 -10.90 41.41
CA THR A 37 -2.99 -9.73 40.81
C THR A 37 -2.36 -10.05 39.46
N VAL A 38 -1.72 -11.21 39.29
CA VAL A 38 -1.21 -11.68 37.99
C VAL A 38 -2.35 -11.93 37.00
N SER A 39 -3.45 -12.54 37.45
CA SER A 39 -4.63 -12.75 36.61
C SER A 39 -5.24 -11.43 36.13
N LEU A 40 -5.37 -10.44 37.02
CA LEU A 40 -5.90 -9.11 36.68
C LEU A 40 -5.02 -8.39 35.64
N LEU A 41 -3.69 -8.44 35.80
CA LEU A 41 -2.73 -7.88 34.85
C LEU A 41 -2.77 -8.59 33.49
N PHE A 42 -2.94 -9.92 33.47
CA PHE A 42 -3.08 -10.67 32.23
C PHE A 42 -4.39 -10.30 31.51
N SER A 43 -5.51 -10.24 32.22
CA SER A 43 -6.79 -9.83 31.63
C SER A 43 -6.78 -8.38 31.14
N SER A 44 -6.15 -7.45 31.86
CA SER A 44 -6.02 -6.07 31.40
C SER A 44 -5.11 -5.95 30.18
N PHE A 45 -4.02 -6.73 30.13
CA PHE A 45 -3.16 -6.80 28.95
C PHE A 45 -3.89 -7.38 27.73
N VAL A 46 -4.70 -8.42 27.91
CA VAL A 46 -5.54 -8.99 26.85
C VAL A 46 -6.58 -7.97 26.37
N ILE A 47 -7.25 -7.25 27.29
CA ILE A 47 -8.20 -6.18 26.94
C ILE A 47 -7.50 -5.04 26.18
N VAL A 48 -6.30 -4.65 26.61
CA VAL A 48 -5.48 -3.65 25.90
C VAL A 48 -5.08 -4.14 24.51
N LEU A 49 -4.68 -5.41 24.35
CA LEU A 49 -4.41 -5.99 23.03
C LEU A 49 -5.66 -6.01 22.14
N PHE A 50 -6.84 -6.37 22.69
CA PHE A 50 -8.10 -6.31 21.95
C PHE A 50 -8.46 -4.87 21.55
N HIS A 51 -8.24 -3.88 22.42
CA HIS A 51 -8.45 -2.48 22.10
C HIS A 51 -7.44 -1.94 21.07
N ILE A 52 -6.17 -2.35 21.13
CA ILE A 52 -5.16 -1.96 20.12
C ILE A 52 -5.54 -2.52 18.74
N ASN A 53 -6.05 -3.76 18.66
CA ASN A 53 -6.57 -4.32 17.40
C ASN A 53 -7.82 -3.58 16.89
N TYR A 54 -8.64 -3.03 17.79
CA TYR A 54 -9.85 -2.28 17.41
C TYR A 54 -9.54 -0.85 16.92
N ILE A 55 -8.44 -0.24 17.37
CA ILE A 55 -7.95 1.05 16.84
C ILE A 55 -7.12 0.78 15.57
N GLN A 56 -7.67 0.03 14.61
CA GLN A 56 -7.21 0.18 13.24
C GLN A 56 -7.85 1.47 12.74
N ALA A 57 -7.04 2.52 12.56
CA ALA A 57 -7.48 3.74 11.93
C ALA A 57 -8.25 3.36 10.65
N LYS A 58 -9.54 3.74 10.57
CA LYS A 58 -10.38 3.54 9.37
C LYS A 58 -9.87 4.45 8.25
N GLY A 59 -8.66 4.19 7.75
CA GLY A 59 -8.16 4.77 6.52
C GLY A 59 -9.08 4.35 5.37
N THR A 60 -9.21 5.19 4.34
CA THR A 60 -10.13 4.95 3.21
C THR A 60 -10.00 3.56 2.60
N GLN A 61 -10.98 2.68 2.69
CA GLN A 61 -10.82 1.31 2.17
C GLN A 61 -10.46 1.26 0.68
N HIS A 62 -10.93 2.25 -0.08
CA HIS A 62 -10.78 2.34 -1.53
C HIS A 62 -9.73 3.38 -1.93
N VAL A 63 -9.10 3.12 -3.09
CA VAL A 63 -8.39 4.13 -3.85
C VAL A 63 -9.40 5.12 -4.42
N THR A 64 -9.11 6.41 -4.25
CA THR A 64 -9.99 7.49 -4.70
C THR A 64 -9.32 8.35 -5.75
N CYS A 65 -10.14 8.98 -6.59
CA CYS A 65 -9.69 10.01 -7.52
C CYS A 65 -8.85 11.08 -6.81
N GLY A 66 -7.68 11.40 -7.38
CA GLY A 66 -6.70 12.32 -6.85
C GLY A 66 -5.72 11.71 -5.84
N SER A 67 -5.88 10.43 -5.48
CA SER A 67 -4.88 9.73 -4.66
C SER A 67 -3.54 9.66 -5.38
N VAL A 68 -2.46 9.72 -4.60
CA VAL A 68 -1.09 9.55 -5.09
C VAL A 68 -0.55 8.26 -4.51
N LEU A 69 -0.09 7.34 -5.34
CA LEU A 69 0.29 6.00 -4.89
C LEU A 69 1.47 5.44 -5.68
N LYS A 70 2.10 4.40 -5.13
CA LYS A 70 3.04 3.53 -5.82
C LYS A 70 2.34 2.24 -6.21
N LEU A 71 2.51 1.83 -7.46
CA LEU A 71 2.08 0.51 -7.94
C LEU A 71 3.29 -0.41 -7.96
N MET A 72 3.15 -1.58 -7.36
CA MET A 72 4.18 -2.61 -7.34
C MET A 72 3.71 -3.82 -8.13
N ASN A 73 4.54 -4.28 -9.06
CA ASN A 73 4.30 -5.53 -9.75
C ASN A 73 4.45 -6.68 -8.76
N VAL A 74 3.45 -7.56 -8.69
CA VAL A 74 3.39 -8.62 -7.66
C VAL A 74 4.49 -9.67 -7.87
N ASP A 75 4.75 -10.05 -9.12
CA ASP A 75 5.68 -11.13 -9.45
C ASP A 75 7.14 -10.71 -9.30
N TYR A 76 7.50 -9.55 -9.87
CA TYR A 76 8.88 -9.07 -9.86
C TYR A 76 9.24 -8.19 -8.66
N ASN A 77 8.26 -7.81 -7.82
CA ASN A 77 8.45 -6.95 -6.64
C ASN A 77 9.16 -5.62 -6.96
N VAL A 78 8.83 -5.03 -8.11
CA VAL A 78 9.33 -3.73 -8.58
C VAL A 78 8.21 -2.71 -8.63
N ARG A 79 8.51 -1.46 -8.29
CA ARG A 79 7.60 -0.33 -8.36
C ARG A 79 7.63 0.30 -9.74
N LEU A 80 6.46 0.70 -10.23
CA LEU A 80 6.33 1.47 -11.46
C LEU A 80 7.05 2.81 -11.29
N HIS A 81 7.99 3.07 -12.18
CA HIS A 81 8.97 4.15 -12.07
C HIS A 81 9.03 4.93 -13.38
N SER A 82 9.25 6.26 -13.30
CA SER A 82 9.62 7.08 -14.47
C SER A 82 10.68 8.11 -14.08
N HIS A 83 11.39 8.72 -15.02
CA HIS A 83 12.42 9.73 -14.74
C HIS A 83 12.76 10.49 -16.04
N GLU A 84 13.59 11.53 -15.98
CA GLU A 84 13.95 12.37 -17.14
C GLU A 84 14.96 11.73 -18.12
N VAL A 85 14.81 10.44 -18.41
CA VAL A 85 15.54 9.71 -19.45
C VAL A 85 14.53 9.23 -20.48
N LYS A 86 14.92 9.29 -21.75
CA LYS A 86 14.10 8.87 -22.88
C LYS A 86 14.59 7.54 -23.43
N TYR A 87 13.71 6.77 -24.05
CA TYR A 87 14.14 5.63 -24.83
C TYR A 87 15.04 6.07 -25.99
N GLY A 88 16.12 5.33 -26.24
CA GLY A 88 16.99 5.54 -27.40
C GLY A 88 16.47 4.86 -28.68
N SER A 89 15.42 4.04 -28.55
CA SER A 89 14.73 3.33 -29.62
C SER A 89 13.21 3.49 -29.43
N GLY A 90 12.42 2.83 -30.28
CA GLY A 90 10.96 2.90 -30.20
C GLY A 90 10.46 4.32 -30.48
N SER A 91 9.64 4.87 -29.59
CA SER A 91 9.03 6.18 -29.80
C SER A 91 9.95 7.36 -29.46
N GLY A 92 11.04 7.11 -28.72
CA GLY A 92 11.88 8.16 -28.16
C GLY A 92 11.23 8.97 -27.04
N GLN A 93 10.10 8.52 -26.49
CA GLN A 93 9.42 9.15 -25.36
C GLN A 93 10.14 8.87 -24.03
N GLN A 94 9.68 9.49 -22.94
CA GLN A 94 10.22 9.27 -21.60
C GLN A 94 10.02 7.81 -21.18
N SER A 95 11.06 7.20 -20.62
CA SER A 95 11.05 5.79 -20.27
C SER A 95 10.26 5.51 -18.99
N VAL A 96 9.46 4.45 -19.00
CA VAL A 96 8.83 3.85 -17.83
C VAL A 96 9.51 2.51 -17.53
N THR A 97 9.82 2.29 -16.26
CA THR A 97 10.59 1.14 -15.81
C THR A 97 10.04 0.59 -14.48
N GLY A 98 10.58 -0.55 -14.05
CA GLY A 98 10.39 -1.10 -12.72
C GLY A 98 11.64 -0.90 -11.86
N THR A 99 11.49 -0.33 -10.67
CA THR A 99 12.59 -0.16 -9.69
C THR A 99 12.35 -0.97 -8.42
N ASN A 100 13.41 -1.50 -7.81
CA ASN A 100 13.33 -2.12 -6.48
C ASN A 100 13.49 -1.09 -5.34
N ALA A 101 13.77 0.17 -5.66
CA ALA A 101 13.95 1.24 -4.68
C ALA A 101 12.62 1.64 -4.03
N LYS A 102 12.39 1.19 -2.80
CA LYS A 102 11.12 1.42 -2.08
C LYS A 102 10.85 2.90 -1.79
N GLU A 103 11.89 3.63 -1.40
CA GLU A 103 11.79 5.03 -0.97
C GLU A 103 11.91 6.04 -2.13
N ASP A 104 11.96 5.58 -3.37
CA ASP A 104 12.12 6.46 -4.52
C ASP A 104 10.86 7.34 -4.74
N GLY A 105 11.08 8.65 -4.85
CA GLY A 105 10.03 9.63 -5.09
C GLY A 105 9.50 9.64 -6.53
N ASN A 106 10.28 9.12 -7.48
CA ASN A 106 9.90 8.98 -8.88
C ASN A 106 9.03 7.74 -9.17
N SER A 107 8.58 7.08 -8.11
CA SER A 107 7.64 5.96 -8.18
C SER A 107 6.21 6.37 -7.78
N TYR A 108 5.95 7.66 -7.56
CA TYR A 108 4.63 8.18 -7.23
C TYR A 108 3.82 8.56 -8.47
N TRP A 109 2.59 8.05 -8.52
CA TRP A 109 1.63 8.28 -9.61
C TRP A 109 0.31 8.82 -9.04
N LEU A 110 -0.18 9.90 -9.65
CA LEU A 110 -1.46 10.51 -9.35
C LEU A 110 -2.57 9.83 -10.16
N VAL A 111 -3.61 9.37 -9.48
CA VAL A 111 -4.80 8.76 -10.10
C VAL A 111 -5.74 9.85 -10.61
N LYS A 112 -5.93 9.92 -11.92
CA LYS A 112 -6.85 10.82 -12.62
C LYS A 112 -7.96 10.03 -13.31
N ALA A 113 -9.05 10.71 -13.66
CA ALA A 113 -10.07 10.15 -14.53
C ALA A 113 -9.57 10.15 -15.99
N GLU A 114 -10.24 9.36 -16.82
CA GLU A 114 -10.17 9.40 -18.28
C GLU A 114 -10.06 10.83 -18.84
N SER A 115 -9.31 10.98 -19.94
CA SER A 115 -9.17 12.24 -20.66
C SER A 115 -10.53 12.90 -20.93
N GLY A 116 -10.65 14.18 -20.60
CA GLY A 116 -11.89 14.96 -20.77
C GLY A 116 -12.98 14.72 -19.71
N LYS A 117 -12.83 13.75 -18.79
CA LYS A 117 -13.78 13.53 -17.70
C LYS A 117 -13.35 14.22 -16.41
N GLN A 118 -14.33 14.73 -15.67
CA GLN A 118 -14.07 15.35 -14.36
C GLN A 118 -13.79 14.29 -13.31
N CYS A 119 -12.64 14.41 -12.65
CA CYS A 119 -12.26 13.56 -11.52
C CYS A 119 -12.61 14.29 -10.22
N MET A 120 -13.74 13.93 -9.60
CA MET A 120 -14.11 14.47 -8.29
C MET A 120 -13.18 13.91 -7.21
N ARG A 121 -12.38 14.79 -6.61
CA ARG A 121 -11.43 14.47 -5.55
C ARG A 121 -12.10 13.65 -4.43
N GLY A 122 -11.51 12.52 -4.04
CA GLY A 122 -12.06 11.65 -2.98
C GLY A 122 -13.17 10.69 -3.43
N ARG A 123 -13.63 10.74 -4.70
CA ARG A 123 -14.56 9.74 -5.24
C ARG A 123 -13.86 8.37 -5.35
N PRO A 124 -14.41 7.29 -4.76
CA PRO A 124 -13.89 5.93 -4.97
C PRO A 124 -13.87 5.56 -6.45
N ILE A 125 -12.79 4.93 -6.88
CA ILE A 125 -12.65 4.43 -8.26
C ILE A 125 -13.37 3.09 -8.35
N LYS A 126 -14.28 2.97 -9.33
CA LYS A 126 -15.00 1.72 -9.58
C LYS A 126 -14.17 0.77 -10.40
N CYS A 127 -14.41 -0.52 -10.22
CA CYS A 127 -13.88 -1.50 -11.14
C CYS A 127 -14.44 -1.30 -12.55
N GLY A 128 -13.58 -1.40 -13.57
CA GLY A 128 -13.91 -1.07 -14.95
C GLY A 128 -13.90 0.42 -15.28
N ASP A 129 -13.66 1.33 -14.31
CA ASP A 129 -13.44 2.75 -14.63
C ASP A 129 -12.18 2.89 -15.50
N ILE A 130 -12.24 3.82 -16.45
CA ILE A 130 -11.08 4.26 -17.22
C ILE A 130 -10.38 5.36 -16.44
N ILE A 131 -9.10 5.14 -16.15
CA ILE A 131 -8.25 6.04 -15.38
C ILE A 131 -7.02 6.45 -16.18
N ARG A 132 -6.34 7.49 -15.69
CA ARG A 132 -4.99 7.87 -16.10
C ARG A 132 -4.08 7.90 -14.89
N LEU A 133 -2.81 7.59 -15.09
CA LEU A 133 -1.78 7.67 -14.06
C LEU A 133 -0.77 8.73 -14.47
N GLU A 134 -0.74 9.85 -13.75
CA GLU A 134 0.21 10.93 -13.99
C GLU A 134 1.42 10.77 -13.07
N HIS A 135 2.63 10.67 -13.63
CA HIS A 135 3.87 10.67 -12.87
C HIS A 135 4.04 12.02 -12.16
N VAL A 136 4.11 11.99 -10.84
CA VAL A 136 3.99 13.20 -10.01
C VAL A 136 5.12 14.19 -10.28
N VAL A 137 6.34 13.71 -10.53
CA VAL A 137 7.52 14.56 -10.70
C VAL A 137 7.56 15.20 -12.09
N THR A 138 7.38 14.41 -13.15
CA THR A 138 7.55 14.89 -14.55
C THR A 138 6.26 15.38 -15.20
N LYS A 139 5.11 15.19 -14.54
CA LYS A 139 3.77 15.51 -15.05
C LYS A 139 3.40 14.79 -16.35
N LYS A 140 4.09 13.69 -16.66
CA LYS A 140 3.79 12.83 -17.81
C LYS A 140 2.80 11.74 -17.42
N ASN A 141 1.93 11.35 -18.33
CA ASN A 141 0.98 10.26 -18.13
C ASN A 141 1.61 8.93 -18.53
N LEU A 142 1.25 7.85 -17.83
CA LEU A 142 1.52 6.49 -18.25
C LEU A 142 0.80 6.26 -19.59
N HIS A 143 1.57 5.90 -20.61
CA HIS A 143 1.13 5.91 -21.99
C HIS A 143 1.51 4.62 -22.71
N SER A 144 0.72 4.23 -23.70
CA SER A 144 1.10 3.16 -24.63
C SER A 144 0.55 3.39 -26.03
N HIS A 145 1.14 2.70 -27.01
CA HIS A 145 0.91 2.89 -28.44
C HIS A 145 1.42 1.69 -29.23
N LEU A 146 1.18 1.67 -30.55
CA LEU A 146 1.61 0.58 -31.45
C LEU A 146 3.11 0.67 -31.81
N VAL A 147 3.97 0.71 -30.80
CA VAL A 147 5.44 0.75 -30.94
C VAL A 147 6.06 -0.41 -30.14
N SER A 148 7.13 -1.00 -30.67
CA SER A 148 7.85 -2.10 -30.01
C SER A 148 8.67 -1.63 -28.82
N SER A 149 8.65 -2.41 -27.73
CA SER A 149 9.41 -2.12 -26.51
C SER A 149 10.93 -2.30 -26.72
N PRO A 150 11.78 -1.54 -26.00
CA PRO A 150 13.21 -1.47 -26.31
C PRO A 150 14.02 -2.76 -26.14
N LEU A 151 13.67 -3.63 -25.18
CA LEU A 151 14.47 -4.84 -24.88
C LEU A 151 13.83 -6.12 -25.40
N THR A 152 12.50 -6.25 -25.28
CA THR A 152 11.80 -7.50 -25.62
C THR A 152 10.99 -7.43 -26.91
N GLY A 153 10.80 -6.25 -27.50
CA GLY A 153 9.98 -6.08 -28.70
C GLY A 153 8.48 -6.34 -28.47
N LYS A 154 8.04 -6.37 -27.21
CA LYS A 154 6.61 -6.36 -26.84
C LYS A 154 6.02 -4.98 -27.12
N GLN A 155 4.86 -4.62 -26.57
CA GLN A 155 4.37 -3.26 -26.71
C GLN A 155 5.10 -2.30 -25.76
N GLU A 156 5.55 -1.16 -26.28
CA GLU A 156 6.19 -0.10 -25.49
C GLU A 156 5.17 0.56 -24.55
N VAL A 157 5.60 0.74 -23.31
CA VAL A 157 4.93 1.60 -22.33
C VAL A 157 5.87 2.75 -22.01
N SER A 158 5.39 3.97 -22.07
CA SER A 158 6.18 5.19 -21.96
C SER A 158 5.49 6.19 -21.03
N ALA A 159 6.16 7.32 -20.78
CA ALA A 159 5.53 8.47 -20.16
C ALA A 159 5.40 9.60 -21.20
N TYR A 160 4.18 10.07 -21.43
CA TYR A 160 3.82 11.00 -22.50
C TYR A 160 3.03 12.21 -21.98
N GLY A 161 2.74 13.17 -22.85
CA GLY A 161 1.96 14.36 -22.54
C GLY A 161 2.80 15.62 -22.32
N ASP A 162 2.12 16.71 -21.98
CA ASP A 162 2.71 18.01 -21.71
C ASP A 162 3.21 18.14 -20.25
N ASN A 163 3.55 19.35 -19.81
CA ASN A 163 4.04 19.58 -18.43
C ASN A 163 2.88 19.91 -17.46
N LYS A 164 1.64 19.76 -17.89
CA LYS A 164 0.41 20.01 -17.13
C LYS A 164 -0.38 18.72 -16.88
N GLY A 165 0.16 17.55 -17.26
CA GLY A 165 -0.53 16.28 -17.08
C GLY A 165 -1.57 15.98 -18.16
N GLU A 166 -1.51 16.67 -19.30
CA GLU A 166 -2.43 16.46 -20.40
C GLU A 166 -1.73 15.73 -21.56
N GLY A 167 -2.41 14.73 -22.10
CA GLY A 167 -1.96 13.92 -23.24
C GLY A 167 -3.13 13.57 -24.12
N ASP A 168 -3.24 12.32 -24.56
CA ASP A 168 -4.25 11.87 -25.52
C ASP A 168 -4.99 10.60 -25.05
N THR A 169 -5.55 9.81 -25.98
CA THR A 169 -6.27 8.57 -25.67
C THR A 169 -5.35 7.43 -25.28
N GLY A 170 -4.07 7.46 -25.66
CA GLY A 170 -3.06 6.47 -25.28
C GLY A 170 -2.66 6.55 -23.81
N ASP A 171 -3.22 7.50 -23.05
CA ASP A 171 -3.05 7.61 -21.60
C ASP A 171 -4.14 6.83 -20.83
N ASN A 172 -5.14 6.28 -21.51
CA ASN A 172 -6.32 5.69 -20.89
C ASN A 172 -6.12 4.20 -20.58
N TRP A 173 -6.29 3.86 -19.30
CA TRP A 173 -6.18 2.49 -18.79
C TRP A 173 -7.48 2.07 -18.10
N MET A 174 -8.08 0.96 -18.53
CA MET A 174 -9.18 0.33 -17.81
C MET A 174 -8.65 -0.39 -16.58
N LEU A 175 -9.21 -0.06 -15.43
CA LEU A 175 -8.95 -0.76 -14.19
C LEU A 175 -9.69 -2.10 -14.15
N ILE A 176 -8.97 -3.18 -13.89
CA ILE A 176 -9.54 -4.52 -13.68
C ILE A 176 -9.17 -4.98 -12.27
N CYS A 177 -10.16 -5.40 -11.50
CA CYS A 177 -10.11 -5.69 -10.07
C CYS A 177 -11.13 -6.79 -9.74
N PRO A 178 -10.98 -7.47 -8.59
CA PRO A 178 -11.87 -8.56 -8.18
C PRO A 178 -13.19 -8.06 -7.56
N THR A 179 -13.22 -6.84 -7.05
CA THR A 179 -14.32 -6.22 -6.29
C THR A 179 -14.98 -5.08 -7.07
N ASP A 180 -16.09 -4.52 -6.56
CA ASP A 180 -16.84 -3.44 -7.23
C ASP A 180 -16.06 -2.12 -7.32
N PHE A 181 -15.10 -1.92 -6.41
CA PHE A 181 -14.28 -0.72 -6.29
C PHE A 181 -12.82 -1.10 -6.16
N TRP A 182 -11.92 -0.17 -6.45
CA TRP A 182 -10.49 -0.39 -6.25
C TRP A 182 -10.16 -0.40 -4.75
N GLU A 183 -10.17 -1.56 -4.11
CA GLU A 183 -9.68 -1.73 -2.74
C GLU A 183 -8.15 -1.62 -2.69
N ARG A 184 -7.61 -1.05 -1.59
CA ARG A 184 -6.15 -0.84 -1.47
C ARG A 184 -5.35 -2.13 -1.40
N ASP A 185 -5.92 -3.15 -0.78
CA ASP A 185 -5.23 -4.41 -0.51
C ASP A 185 -5.42 -5.43 -1.66
N ASP A 186 -6.27 -5.10 -2.62
CA ASP A 186 -6.54 -5.93 -3.79
C ASP A 186 -5.43 -5.83 -4.84
N THR A 187 -5.25 -6.93 -5.55
CA THR A 187 -4.44 -6.96 -6.76
C THR A 187 -5.29 -6.55 -7.95
N ILE A 188 -4.71 -5.75 -8.84
CA ILE A 188 -5.36 -5.21 -10.02
C ILE A 188 -4.57 -5.51 -11.30
N MET A 189 -5.23 -5.33 -12.44
CA MET A 189 -4.59 -5.20 -13.74
C MET A 189 -5.01 -3.88 -14.39
N LEU A 190 -4.15 -3.36 -15.26
CA LEU A 190 -4.44 -2.18 -16.07
C LEU A 190 -4.41 -2.58 -17.54
N LYS A 191 -5.56 -2.50 -18.22
CA LYS A 191 -5.67 -2.78 -19.66
C LYS A 191 -5.67 -1.46 -20.41
N HIS A 192 -4.69 -1.26 -21.28
CA HIS A 192 -4.62 -0.10 -22.16
C HIS A 192 -5.81 -0.11 -23.13
N ILE A 193 -6.53 1.02 -23.23
CA ILE A 193 -7.78 1.08 -24.00
C ILE A 193 -7.52 0.92 -25.50
N ASP A 194 -6.57 1.66 -26.07
CA ASP A 194 -6.41 1.74 -27.53
C ASP A 194 -5.80 0.46 -28.13
N THR A 195 -5.04 -0.31 -27.34
CA THR A 195 -4.25 -1.46 -27.84
C THR A 195 -4.63 -2.80 -27.21
N GLU A 196 -5.50 -2.76 -26.20
CA GLU A 196 -5.95 -3.89 -25.42
C GLU A 196 -4.86 -4.67 -24.68
N LYS A 197 -3.64 -4.11 -24.54
CA LYS A 197 -2.54 -4.74 -23.82
C LYS A 197 -2.58 -4.45 -22.34
N TYR A 198 -2.02 -5.37 -21.55
CA TYR A 198 -2.01 -5.29 -20.11
C TYR A 198 -0.67 -4.75 -19.62
N LEU A 199 -0.68 -3.78 -18.73
CA LEU A 199 0.55 -3.28 -18.11
C LEU A 199 1.27 -4.43 -17.40
N ALA A 200 2.52 -4.68 -17.76
CA ALA A 200 3.30 -5.79 -17.22
C ALA A 200 4.78 -5.43 -17.10
N VAL A 201 5.51 -6.34 -16.45
CA VAL A 201 6.97 -6.31 -16.39
C VAL A 201 7.53 -7.46 -17.22
N SER A 202 8.56 -7.21 -18.03
CA SER A 202 9.11 -8.24 -18.93
C SER A 202 10.16 -9.14 -18.28
N GLY A 203 10.69 -8.73 -17.12
CA GLY A 203 11.80 -9.39 -16.43
C GLY A 203 13.18 -9.09 -17.01
N ARG A 204 13.27 -8.34 -18.13
CA ARG A 204 14.55 -7.86 -18.66
C ARG A 204 14.96 -6.55 -17.99
N THR A 205 16.24 -6.38 -17.73
CA THR A 205 16.78 -5.19 -17.09
C THR A 205 17.62 -4.36 -18.05
N TYR A 206 17.58 -3.04 -17.87
CA TYR A 206 18.40 -2.10 -18.60
C TYR A 206 19.83 -2.04 -18.03
N GLY A 207 20.76 -1.64 -18.89
CA GLY A 207 22.10 -1.20 -18.50
C GLY A 207 22.18 0.31 -18.28
N THR A 208 23.38 0.88 -18.41
CA THR A 208 23.62 2.33 -18.32
C THR A 208 22.73 3.12 -19.30
N PRO A 209 22.16 4.28 -18.90
CA PRO A 209 22.33 4.98 -17.62
C PRO A 209 21.40 4.53 -16.48
N ILE A 210 20.47 3.60 -16.73
CA ILE A 210 19.41 3.19 -15.79
C ILE A 210 19.60 1.73 -15.34
N SER A 211 20.85 1.41 -15.00
CA SER A 211 21.30 0.05 -14.72
C SER A 211 20.45 -0.64 -13.66
N GLY A 212 20.01 -1.86 -13.95
CA GLY A 212 19.25 -2.70 -13.03
C GLY A 212 17.75 -2.41 -12.96
N GLN A 213 17.26 -1.33 -13.58
CA GLN A 213 15.82 -1.10 -13.71
C GLN A 213 15.21 -2.10 -14.72
N THR A 214 13.99 -2.56 -14.46
CA THR A 214 13.31 -3.58 -15.27
C THR A 214 12.44 -2.94 -16.35
N GLU A 215 12.34 -3.55 -17.51
CA GLU A 215 11.48 -3.10 -18.61
C GLU A 215 10.00 -3.35 -18.27
N VAL A 216 9.21 -2.29 -18.39
CA VAL A 216 7.75 -2.29 -18.32
C VAL A 216 7.20 -2.31 -19.75
N VAL A 217 6.18 -3.14 -19.99
CA VAL A 217 5.67 -3.45 -21.32
C VAL A 217 4.16 -3.62 -21.32
N GLY A 218 3.55 -3.55 -22.51
CA GLY A 218 2.20 -4.07 -22.74
C GLY A 218 2.24 -5.56 -23.10
N GLU A 219 1.62 -6.39 -22.27
CA GLU A 219 1.47 -7.83 -22.45
C GLU A 219 0.18 -8.19 -23.19
N TYR A 220 0.23 -9.25 -24.01
CA TYR A 220 -0.90 -9.70 -24.83
C TYR A 220 -1.93 -10.52 -24.05
N SER A 221 -1.46 -11.26 -23.04
CA SER A 221 -2.31 -12.15 -22.24
C SER A 221 -2.56 -11.59 -20.85
N SER A 222 -3.83 -11.51 -20.45
CA SER A 222 -4.23 -11.21 -19.07
C SER A 222 -3.94 -12.35 -18.10
N SER A 223 -3.63 -13.55 -18.59
CA SER A 223 -3.32 -14.72 -17.75
C SER A 223 -1.89 -14.73 -17.23
N SER A 224 -1.05 -13.78 -17.68
CA SER A 224 0.33 -13.70 -17.24
C SER A 224 0.39 -13.18 -15.79
N PRO A 225 1.09 -13.84 -14.86
CA PRO A 225 1.25 -13.29 -13.51
C PRO A 225 1.98 -11.94 -13.51
N HIS A 226 2.74 -11.63 -14.58
CA HIS A 226 3.47 -10.39 -14.70
C HIS A 226 2.57 -9.16 -14.92
N THR A 227 1.26 -9.32 -15.14
CA THR A 227 0.30 -8.23 -15.31
C THR A 227 -0.35 -7.77 -14.01
N GLN A 228 -0.04 -8.43 -12.90
CA GLN A 228 -0.64 -8.18 -11.59
C GLN A 228 0.09 -7.07 -10.84
N TRP A 229 -0.67 -6.09 -10.35
CA TRP A 229 -0.13 -4.95 -9.60
C TRP A 229 -0.88 -4.75 -8.28
N SER A 230 -0.16 -4.37 -7.24
CA SER A 230 -0.72 -4.02 -5.94
C SER A 230 -0.34 -2.59 -5.58
N VAL A 231 -1.25 -1.91 -4.89
CA VAL A 231 -0.98 -0.60 -4.29
C VAL A 231 -0.12 -0.80 -3.05
N MET A 232 0.94 -0.01 -2.90
CA MET A 232 1.85 -0.10 -1.76
C MET A 232 1.77 1.16 -0.90
N GLU A 233 2.72 2.08 -1.09
CA GLU A 233 2.76 3.35 -0.38
C GLU A 233 1.89 4.38 -1.12
N GLY A 234 1.16 5.23 -0.39
CA GLY A 234 0.38 6.28 -1.03
C GLY A 234 -0.28 7.24 -0.05
N LEU A 235 -0.65 8.42 -0.57
CA LEU A 235 -1.53 9.38 0.05
C LEU A 235 -2.93 9.21 -0.55
N PHE A 236 -3.84 8.67 0.26
CA PHE A 236 -5.22 8.40 -0.16
C PHE A 236 -6.14 9.50 0.34
N ILE A 237 -7.00 9.98 -0.56
CA ILE A 237 -7.90 11.08 -0.22
C ILE A 237 -9.17 10.51 0.39
N HIS A 238 -9.50 11.00 1.59
CA HIS A 238 -10.78 10.72 2.23
C HIS A 238 -11.96 11.21 1.39
N PRO A 239 -12.97 10.34 1.14
CA PRO A 239 -14.22 10.78 0.56
C PRO A 239 -14.82 11.92 1.39
N ASN A 240 -15.36 12.94 0.72
CA ASN A 240 -16.06 14.02 1.42
C ASN A 240 -17.38 13.49 1.99
N ASP A 241 -17.43 13.23 3.30
CA ASP A 241 -18.67 12.90 4.01
C ASP A 241 -19.50 14.17 4.24
N PHE A 242 -20.17 14.67 3.19
CA PHE A 242 -21.10 15.81 3.33
C PHE A 242 -22.26 15.54 4.30
N LYS A 243 -22.48 14.30 4.73
CA LYS A 243 -23.49 13.95 5.74
C LYS A 243 -23.07 14.31 7.17
N ALA A 244 -21.79 14.52 7.45
CA ALA A 244 -21.31 14.78 8.80
C ALA A 244 -21.36 16.28 9.22
N GLN A 245 -21.57 17.20 8.28
CA GLN A 245 -21.59 18.65 8.54
C GLN A 245 -23.00 19.26 8.70
N HIS A 246 -24.06 18.45 8.69
CA HIS A 246 -25.42 18.90 8.98
C HIS A 246 -25.86 18.69 10.45
N TYR A 247 -24.92 18.68 11.40
CA TYR A 247 -25.28 19.01 12.78
C TYR A 247 -25.38 20.55 12.87
N GLN A 248 -26.61 21.02 13.07
CA GLN A 248 -26.99 22.41 13.20
C GLN A 248 -25.99 23.22 14.03
N HIS A 249 -25.35 24.21 13.41
CA HIS A 249 -25.05 25.44 14.13
C HIS A 249 -26.38 26.16 14.33
N THR A 250 -27.03 25.92 15.47
CA THR A 250 -28.06 26.83 15.96
C THR A 250 -27.31 27.93 16.72
N GLU A 251 -27.12 29.07 16.07
CA GLU A 251 -26.66 30.27 16.78
C GLU A 251 -27.81 30.77 17.68
N LEU A 252 -27.48 31.03 18.95
CA LEU A 252 -28.32 31.70 19.94
C LEU A 252 -28.14 33.22 19.85
#